data_AF-A0A925TT72-F1
#
_entry.id   AF-A0A925TT72-F1
#
_cell.length_a   1.000
_cell.length_b   1.000
_cell.length_c   1.000
_cell.angle_alpha   90.00
_cell.angle_beta   90.00
_cell.angle_gamma   90.00
#
_symmetry.space_group_name_H-M   'P 1'
#
loop_
_entity.id
_entity.type
_entity.pdbx_description
1 polymer ?
#
loop_
_entity_poly.entity_id
_entity_poly.type
_entity_poly.pdbx_seq_one_letter_code
_entity_poly.pdbx_strand_id
1 'polypeptide(L)'
;MNPLIVPPERVRQLQIIQAAMGLGVVIFAIVVFSMGSVLVGAPDEPDTEVIDILTVAHLATAISGYAAAAFLFNAQLSRWNGAPETFFDVFQTATIVRLALMEGAALFGLVVYLLAGQAGIENTSRTYFVNAASVVIFIGFVILTFPTPERIEAVYNEKAAR
;
A
#
# COMPACT_ATOMS: atom_id res chain seq x y z
N MET A 1 16.71 -12.38 27.84
CA MET A 1 15.91 -12.81 26.66
C MET A 1 16.82 -13.54 25.71
N ASN A 2 16.33 -14.60 25.09
CA ASN A 2 17.09 -15.26 24.03
C ASN A 2 17.17 -14.32 22.82
N PRO A 3 18.35 -14.17 22.18
CA PRO A 3 18.46 -13.37 20.97
C PRO A 3 17.60 -13.99 19.85
N LEU A 4 16.95 -13.14 19.05
CA LEU A 4 16.27 -13.58 17.85
C LEU A 4 17.34 -13.98 16.83
N ILE A 5 17.35 -15.25 16.42
CA ILE A 5 18.14 -15.69 15.27
C ILE A 5 17.25 -15.54 14.04
N VAL A 6 17.56 -14.58 13.17
CA VAL A 6 16.79 -14.31 11.95
C VAL A 6 17.40 -15.11 10.79
N PRO A 7 16.74 -16.15 10.25
CA PRO A 7 17.28 -16.89 9.12
C PRO A 7 17.31 -15.99 7.87
N PRO A 8 18.45 -15.88 7.16
CA PRO A 8 18.58 -15.03 5.96
C PRO A 8 17.54 -15.36 4.87
N GLU A 9 17.16 -16.63 4.74
CA GLU A 9 16.19 -17.12 3.77
C GLU A 9 14.80 -16.51 4.02
N ARG A 10 14.42 -16.39 5.30
CA ARG A 10 13.14 -15.85 5.72
C ARG A 10 13.05 -14.34 5.46
N VAL A 11 14.12 -13.60 5.74
CA VAL A 11 14.21 -12.16 5.39
C VAL A 11 14.07 -11.98 3.88
N ARG A 12 14.81 -12.77 3.10
CA ARG A 12 14.75 -12.72 1.64
C ARG A 12 13.34 -13.03 1.12
N GLN A 13 12.64 -13.98 1.71
CA GLN A 13 11.25 -14.27 1.35
C GLN A 13 10.35 -13.06 1.56
N LEU A 14 10.45 -12.39 2.71
CA LEU A 14 9.65 -11.19 2.99
C LEU A 14 10.01 -10.01 2.06
N GLN A 15 11.30 -9.84 1.73
CA GLN A 15 11.77 -8.87 0.75
C GLN A 15 11.16 -9.10 -0.63
N ILE A 16 11.13 -10.35 -1.10
CA ILE A 16 10.53 -10.72 -2.39
C ILE A 16 9.04 -10.39 -2.41
N ILE A 17 8.30 -10.73 -1.35
CA ILE A 17 6.86 -10.45 -1.25
C ILE A 17 6.61 -8.95 -1.30
N GLN A 18 7.30 -8.17 -0.45
CA GLN A 18 7.12 -6.72 -0.40
C GLN A 18 7.53 -6.02 -1.70
N ALA A 19 8.61 -6.47 -2.34
CA ALA A 19 9.02 -5.98 -3.65
C ALA A 19 7.99 -6.30 -4.73
N ALA A 20 7.42 -7.52 -4.74
CA ALA A 20 6.41 -7.93 -5.72
C ALA A 20 5.12 -7.09 -5.60
N MET A 21 4.63 -6.86 -4.36
CA MET A 21 3.46 -6.01 -4.12
C MET A 21 3.71 -4.56 -4.56
N GLY A 22 4.87 -3.99 -4.19
CA GLY A 22 5.25 -2.65 -4.64
C GLY A 22 5.37 -2.54 -6.17
N LEU A 23 6.02 -3.53 -6.81
CA LEU A 23 6.20 -3.58 -8.25
C LEU A 23 4.87 -3.69 -9.01
N GLY A 24 3.92 -4.47 -8.49
CA GLY A 24 2.57 -4.60 -9.07
C GLY A 24 1.88 -3.24 -9.20
N VAL A 25 1.90 -2.43 -8.14
CA VAL A 25 1.34 -1.08 -8.15
C VAL A 25 2.09 -0.15 -9.10
N VAL A 26 3.43 -0.23 -9.16
CA VAL A 26 4.23 0.58 -10.10
C VAL A 26 3.90 0.25 -11.54
N ILE A 27 3.83 -1.03 -11.91
CA ILE A 27 3.48 -1.46 -13.27
C ILE A 27 2.06 -0.98 -13.62
N PHE A 28 1.10 -1.14 -12.70
CA PHE A 28 -0.26 -0.70 -12.94
C PHE A 28 -0.34 0.83 -13.10
N ALA A 29 0.41 1.59 -12.30
CA ALA A 29 0.51 3.04 -12.45
C ALA A 29 1.05 3.41 -13.84
N ILE A 30 2.12 2.77 -14.31
CA ILE A 30 2.68 3.00 -15.65
C ILE A 30 1.63 2.77 -16.74
N VAL A 31 0.84 1.69 -16.64
CA VAL A 31 -0.25 1.41 -17.57
C VAL A 31 -1.33 2.49 -17.53
N VAL A 32 -1.76 2.90 -16.34
CA VAL A 32 -2.78 3.95 -16.19
C VAL A 32 -2.30 5.28 -16.79
N PHE A 33 -1.07 5.70 -16.50
CA PHE A 33 -0.51 6.93 -17.05
C PHE A 33 -0.25 6.87 -18.56
N SER A 34 0.10 5.70 -19.11
CA SER A 34 0.28 5.53 -20.55
C SER A 34 -1.04 5.50 -21.31
N MET A 35 -2.14 5.05 -20.69
CA MET A 35 -3.47 5.08 -21.29
C MET A 35 -4.11 6.46 -21.28
N GLY A 36 -3.86 7.28 -20.24
CA GLY A 36 -4.38 8.65 -20.15
C GLY A 36 -4.00 9.53 -21.35
N SER A 37 -2.79 9.33 -21.90
CA SER A 37 -2.28 10.12 -23.03
C SER A 37 -2.87 9.76 -24.41
N VAL A 38 -3.67 8.69 -24.51
CA VAL A 38 -4.16 8.16 -25.80
C VAL A 38 -5.63 8.55 -26.07
N LEU A 39 -6.33 9.16 -25.11
CA LEU A 39 -7.75 9.45 -25.24
C LEU A 39 -8.04 10.64 -26.16
N VAL A 40 -8.43 10.31 -27.39
CA VAL A 40 -8.93 11.22 -28.43
C VAL A 40 -10.46 11.18 -28.41
N GLY A 41 -11.11 12.31 -28.11
CA GLY A 41 -12.56 12.47 -28.20
C GLY A 41 -13.27 12.59 -26.84
N ALA A 42 -12.82 13.52 -25.99
CA ALA A 42 -13.55 13.87 -24.77
C ALA A 42 -14.98 14.33 -25.13
N PRO A 43 -16.01 13.91 -24.36
CA PRO A 43 -17.36 14.45 -24.53
C PRO A 43 -17.36 15.97 -24.32
N ASP A 44 -18.24 16.69 -25.04
CA ASP A 44 -18.34 18.15 -24.99
C ASP A 44 -18.63 18.66 -23.56
N GLU A 45 -19.36 17.87 -22.76
CA GLU A 45 -19.61 18.12 -21.34
C GLU A 45 -19.32 16.84 -20.53
N PRO A 46 -18.18 16.77 -19.82
CA PRO A 46 -17.90 15.62 -18.98
C PRO A 46 -18.79 15.62 -17.72
N ASP A 47 -19.49 14.51 -17.49
CA ASP A 47 -20.19 14.26 -16.24
C ASP A 47 -19.18 13.93 -15.13
N THR A 48 -18.95 14.87 -14.22
CA THR A 48 -17.98 14.72 -13.12
C THR A 48 -18.58 14.05 -11.89
N GLU A 49 -19.91 13.92 -11.79
CA GLU A 49 -20.59 13.50 -10.56
C GLU A 49 -20.11 12.13 -10.09
N VAL A 50 -20.03 11.18 -11.02
CA VAL A 50 -19.57 9.81 -10.73
C VAL A 50 -18.11 9.81 -10.25
N ILE A 51 -17.24 10.58 -10.88
CA ILE A 51 -15.81 10.63 -10.52
C ILE A 51 -15.60 11.32 -9.17
N ASP A 52 -16.42 12.32 -8.85
CA ASP A 52 -16.38 12.98 -7.54
C ASP A 52 -16.80 12.02 -6.42
N ILE A 53 -17.89 11.27 -6.62
CA ILE A 53 -18.32 10.23 -5.69
C ILE A 53 -17.22 9.17 -5.50
N LEU A 54 -16.62 8.70 -6.59
CA LEU A 54 -15.53 7.73 -6.53
C LEU A 54 -14.27 8.28 -5.85
N THR A 55 -13.95 9.55 -6.04
CA THR A 55 -12.83 10.22 -5.38
C THR A 55 -13.07 10.30 -3.86
N VAL A 56 -14.28 10.66 -3.43
CA VAL A 56 -14.65 10.64 -2.00
C VAL A 56 -14.57 9.23 -1.44
N ALA A 57 -15.08 8.22 -2.16
CA ALA A 57 -15.01 6.82 -1.75
C ALA A 57 -13.55 6.33 -1.64
N HIS A 58 -12.68 6.74 -2.58
CA HIS A 58 -11.24 6.46 -2.52
C HIS A 58 -10.60 7.06 -1.28
N LEU A 59 -10.83 8.34 -0.99
CA LEU A 59 -10.27 8.99 0.18
C LEU A 59 -10.71 8.32 1.48
N ALA A 60 -12.00 7.98 1.58
CA ALA A 60 -12.53 7.23 2.72
C ALA A 60 -11.84 5.85 2.85
N THR A 61 -11.68 5.13 1.73
CA THR A 61 -11.00 3.83 1.69
C THR A 61 -9.52 3.93 2.05
N ALA A 62 -8.81 4.96 1.57
CA ALA A 62 -7.41 5.18 1.87
C ALA A 62 -7.18 5.49 3.36
N ILE A 63 -7.97 6.41 3.93
CA ILE A 63 -7.87 6.79 5.34
C ILE A 63 -8.16 5.57 6.24
N SER A 64 -9.30 4.91 6.01
CA SER A 64 -9.71 3.75 6.79
C SER A 64 -8.77 2.56 6.61
N GLY A 65 -8.34 2.27 5.38
CA GLY A 65 -7.41 1.20 5.06
C GLY A 65 -6.05 1.40 5.71
N TYR A 66 -5.51 2.62 5.73
CA TYR A 66 -4.22 2.91 6.35
C TYR A 66 -4.29 2.86 7.88
N ALA A 67 -5.38 3.37 8.46
CA ALA A 67 -5.65 3.23 9.88
C ALA A 67 -5.79 1.75 10.30
N ALA A 68 -6.58 0.98 9.54
CA ALA A 68 -6.76 -0.45 9.76
C ALA A 68 -5.45 -1.22 9.60
N ALA A 69 -4.63 -0.89 8.60
CA ALA A 69 -3.32 -1.50 8.39
C ALA A 69 -2.39 -1.30 9.60
N ALA A 70 -2.32 -0.09 10.15
CA ALA A 70 -1.54 0.20 11.35
C ALA A 70 -2.09 -0.50 12.60
N PHE A 71 -3.42 -0.50 12.77
CA PHE A 71 -4.08 -1.15 13.91
C PHE A 71 -3.87 -2.67 13.88
N LEU A 72 -4.18 -3.33 12.75
CA LEU A 72 -4.08 -4.78 12.60
C LEU A 72 -2.65 -5.28 12.70
N PHE A 73 -1.67 -4.52 12.19
CA PHE A 73 -0.25 -4.84 12.37
C PHE A 73 0.11 -4.93 13.86
N ASN A 74 -0.26 -3.92 14.64
CA ASN A 74 0.00 -3.90 16.08
C ASN A 74 -0.77 -4.98 16.83
N ALA A 75 -2.03 -5.20 16.47
CA ALA A 75 -2.89 -6.20 17.08
C ALA A 75 -2.41 -7.64 16.79
N GLN A 76 -1.82 -7.89 15.63
CA GLN A 76 -1.20 -9.18 15.33
C GLN A 76 0.09 -9.37 16.13
N LEU A 77 0.97 -8.37 16.17
CA LEU A 77 2.20 -8.46 16.97
C LEU A 77 1.93 -8.61 18.46
N SER A 78 0.85 -8.05 19.00
CA SER A 78 0.49 -8.24 20.42
C SER A 78 -0.02 -9.64 20.75
N ARG A 79 -0.31 -10.48 19.75
CA ARG A 79 -0.68 -11.89 19.95
C ARG A 79 0.53 -12.81 20.04
N TRP A 80 1.73 -12.31 19.75
CA TRP A 80 2.96 -13.05 19.94
C TRP A 80 3.19 -13.33 21.43
N ASN A 81 3.53 -14.58 21.76
CA ASN A 81 3.64 -15.07 23.14
C ASN A 81 5.05 -14.89 23.76
N GLY A 82 5.94 -14.13 23.11
CA GLY A 82 7.33 -13.95 23.54
C GLY A 82 8.30 -15.04 23.07
N ALA A 83 7.83 -16.09 22.39
CA ALA A 83 8.67 -17.19 21.92
C ALA A 83 9.41 -16.82 20.61
N PRO A 84 10.75 -16.74 20.57
CA PRO A 84 11.51 -16.24 19.41
C PRO A 84 11.21 -16.98 18.11
N GLU A 85 10.96 -18.29 18.19
CA GLU A 85 10.71 -19.17 17.05
C GLU A 85 9.40 -18.85 16.29
N THR A 86 8.41 -18.27 16.97
CA THR A 86 7.12 -17.91 16.36
C THR A 86 7.04 -16.45 15.92
N PHE A 87 7.96 -15.59 16.38
CA PHE A 87 7.92 -14.15 16.13
C PHE A 87 7.90 -13.84 14.64
N PHE A 88 8.77 -14.52 13.87
CA PHE A 88 8.90 -14.24 12.44
C PHE A 88 7.61 -14.53 11.67
N ASP A 89 6.90 -15.62 11.99
CA ASP A 89 5.66 -16.00 11.31
C ASP A 89 4.55 -14.97 11.56
N VAL A 90 4.45 -14.48 12.81
CA VAL A 90 3.52 -13.41 13.19
C VAL A 90 3.89 -12.10 12.49
N PHE A 91 5.18 -11.74 12.49
CA PHE A 91 5.68 -10.52 11.86
C PHE A 91 5.46 -10.51 10.34
N GLN A 92 5.76 -11.63 9.66
CA GLN A 92 5.54 -11.80 8.23
C GLN A 92 4.05 -11.66 7.89
N THR A 93 3.17 -12.35 8.63
CA THR A 93 1.71 -12.28 8.41
C THR A 93 1.19 -10.87 8.62
N ALA A 94 1.61 -10.21 9.71
CA ALA A 94 1.23 -8.83 10.00
C ALA A 94 1.68 -7.86 8.89
N THR A 95 2.91 -8.04 8.38
CA THR A 95 3.47 -7.22 7.29
C THR A 95 2.68 -7.40 6.00
N ILE A 96 2.36 -8.65 5.62
CA ILE A 96 1.59 -8.94 4.40
C ILE A 96 0.20 -8.32 4.48
N VAL A 97 -0.52 -8.50 5.59
CA VAL A 97 -1.85 -7.92 5.79
C VAL A 97 -1.80 -6.39 5.73
N ARG A 98 -0.79 -5.79 6.36
CA ARG A 98 -0.58 -4.33 6.33
C ARG A 98 -0.36 -3.84 4.90
N LEU A 99 0.52 -4.48 4.14
CA LEU A 99 0.82 -4.10 2.77
C LEU A 99 -0.41 -4.27 1.86
N ALA A 100 -1.17 -5.35 2.00
CA ALA A 100 -2.34 -5.63 1.16
C ALA A 100 -3.45 -4.57 1.33
N LEU A 101 -3.69 -4.12 2.57
CA LEU A 101 -4.64 -3.05 2.85
C LEU A 101 -4.22 -1.71 2.22
N MET A 102 -2.92 -1.39 2.29
CA MET A 102 -2.39 -0.15 1.69
C MET A 102 -2.36 -0.22 0.16
N GLU A 103 -2.02 -1.39 -0.40
CA GLU A 103 -2.05 -1.68 -1.83
C GLU A 103 -3.46 -1.52 -2.41
N GLY A 104 -4.48 -2.07 -1.73
CA GLY A 104 -5.88 -1.94 -2.18
C GLY A 104 -6.32 -0.48 -2.33
N ALA A 105 -5.96 0.40 -1.40
CA ALA A 105 -6.24 1.82 -1.50
C ALA A 105 -5.45 2.50 -2.65
N ALA A 106 -4.20 2.10 -2.87
CA ALA A 106 -3.38 2.62 -3.98
C ALA A 106 -3.94 2.22 -5.35
N LEU A 107 -4.32 0.95 -5.52
CA LEU A 107 -4.93 0.44 -6.74
C LEU A 107 -6.30 1.07 -7.01
N PHE A 108 -7.14 1.23 -5.98
CA PHE A 108 -8.42 1.90 -6.14
C PHE A 108 -8.23 3.34 -6.63
N GLY A 109 -7.30 4.10 -6.05
CA GLY A 109 -6.97 5.44 -6.52
C GLY A 109 -6.53 5.49 -7.97
N LEU A 110 -5.70 4.53 -8.41
CA LEU A 110 -5.32 4.41 -9.83
C LEU A 110 -6.50 4.13 -10.74
N VAL A 111 -7.47 3.31 -10.32
CA VAL A 111 -8.69 3.06 -11.09
C VAL A 111 -9.52 4.33 -11.22
N VAL A 112 -9.73 5.08 -10.13
CA VAL A 112 -10.46 6.35 -10.19
C VAL A 112 -9.75 7.36 -11.09
N TYR A 113 -8.43 7.45 -10.99
CA TYR A 113 -7.61 8.31 -11.86
C TYR A 113 -7.75 7.91 -13.35
N LEU A 114 -7.69 6.61 -13.66
CA LEU A 114 -7.89 6.10 -15.02
C LEU A 114 -9.27 6.48 -15.58
N LEU A 115 -10.34 6.30 -14.78
CA LEU A 115 -11.69 6.64 -15.19
C LEU A 115 -11.86 8.14 -15.42
N ALA A 116 -11.23 8.98 -14.58
CA ALA A 116 -11.21 10.43 -14.77
C ALA A 116 -10.53 10.84 -16.09
N GLY A 117 -9.43 10.18 -16.44
CA GLY A 117 -8.74 10.36 -17.72
C GLY A 117 -9.62 9.94 -18.90
N GLN A 118 -10.28 8.79 -18.81
CA GLN A 118 -11.22 8.28 -19.83
C GLN A 118 -12.42 9.20 -20.06
N ALA A 119 -12.90 9.87 -19.01
CA ALA A 119 -13.96 10.87 -19.10
C ALA A 119 -13.48 12.23 -19.64
N GLY A 120 -12.18 12.41 -19.91
CA GLY A 120 -11.61 13.66 -20.40
C GLY A 120 -11.49 14.76 -19.32
N ILE A 121 -11.63 14.40 -18.04
CA ILE A 121 -11.70 15.36 -16.93
C ILE A 121 -10.29 15.77 -16.45
N GLU A 122 -9.27 14.96 -16.70
CA GLU A 122 -7.90 15.17 -16.17
C GLU A 122 -7.30 16.53 -16.54
N ASN A 123 -7.63 17.06 -17.73
CA ASN A 123 -7.11 18.35 -18.20
C ASN A 123 -7.84 19.55 -17.59
N THR A 124 -9.05 19.34 -17.05
CA THR A 124 -9.92 20.41 -16.54
C THR A 124 -9.69 20.67 -15.06
N SER A 125 -9.36 19.64 -14.28
CA SER A 125 -9.21 19.76 -12.83
C SER A 125 -8.03 18.98 -12.28
N ARG A 126 -7.08 19.71 -11.67
CA ARG A 126 -5.93 19.11 -10.97
C ARG A 126 -6.34 18.31 -9.73
N THR A 127 -7.59 18.41 -9.29
CA THR A 127 -8.06 17.74 -8.07
C THR A 127 -7.94 16.22 -8.18
N TYR A 128 -8.12 15.64 -9.38
CA TYR A 128 -8.13 14.19 -9.56
C TYR A 128 -6.75 13.53 -9.40
N PHE A 129 -5.65 14.31 -9.43
CA PHE A 129 -4.32 13.82 -9.05
C PHE A 129 -4.25 13.35 -7.59
N VAL A 130 -5.19 13.76 -6.73
CA VAL A 130 -5.30 13.25 -5.36
C VAL A 130 -5.48 11.73 -5.33
N ASN A 131 -6.17 11.16 -6.33
CA ASN A 131 -6.37 9.72 -6.43
C ASN A 131 -5.05 8.97 -6.71
N ALA A 132 -4.10 9.60 -7.40
CA ALA A 132 -2.76 9.04 -7.61
C ALA A 132 -1.85 9.19 -6.38
N ALA A 133 -2.17 10.06 -5.42
CA ALA A 133 -1.33 10.30 -4.25
C ALA A 133 -1.17 9.06 -3.35
N SER A 134 -2.19 8.19 -3.25
CA SER A 134 -2.10 6.94 -2.49
C SER A 134 -1.04 5.98 -3.04
N VAL A 135 -0.73 6.05 -4.33
CA VAL A 135 0.38 5.27 -4.93
C VAL A 135 1.71 5.77 -4.40
N VAL A 136 1.93 7.08 -4.44
CA VAL A 136 3.18 7.68 -3.94
C VAL A 136 3.39 7.34 -2.47
N ILE A 137 2.32 7.44 -1.66
CA ILE A 137 2.39 7.09 -0.24
C ILE A 137 2.67 5.60 -0.05
N PHE A 138 2.01 4.71 -0.78
CA PHE A 138 2.25 3.28 -0.69
C PHE A 138 3.67 2.88 -1.11
N ILE A 139 4.18 3.40 -2.24
CA ILE A 139 5.55 3.11 -2.69
C ILE A 139 6.58 3.70 -1.73
N GLY A 140 6.37 4.93 -1.25
CA GLY A 140 7.18 5.52 -0.20
C GLY A 140 7.20 4.62 1.04
N PHE A 141 6.04 4.10 1.45
CA PHE A 141 5.93 3.16 2.56
C PHE A 141 6.71 1.87 2.31
N VAL A 142 6.57 1.24 1.13
CA VAL A 142 7.29 0.01 0.75
C VAL A 142 8.80 0.21 0.82
N ILE A 143 9.32 1.34 0.33
CA ILE A 143 10.75 1.66 0.38
C ILE A 143 11.20 1.92 1.82
N LEU A 144 10.46 2.78 2.54
CA LEU A 144 10.82 3.18 3.90
C LEU A 144 10.75 2.03 4.90
N THR A 145 9.90 1.04 4.65
CA THR A 145 9.71 -0.14 5.53
C THR A 145 10.29 -1.42 4.95
N PHE A 146 11.15 -1.33 3.93
CA PHE A 146 11.79 -2.50 3.33
C PHE A 146 12.46 -3.37 4.41
N PRO A 147 12.24 -4.70 4.41
CA PRO A 147 12.62 -5.55 5.52
C PRO A 147 14.12 -5.83 5.48
N THR A 148 14.79 -5.52 6.59
CA THR A 148 16.20 -5.87 6.84
C THR A 148 16.31 -6.61 8.18
N PRO A 149 17.35 -7.43 8.39
CA PRO A 149 17.54 -8.14 9.66
C PRO A 149 17.48 -7.20 10.87
N GLU A 150 18.15 -6.04 10.78
CA GLU A 150 18.26 -5.06 11.86
C GLU A 150 16.90 -4.44 12.21
N ARG A 151 16.05 -4.20 11.21
CA ARG A 151 14.69 -3.67 11.42
C ARG A 151 13.79 -4.71 12.07
N ILE A 152 13.90 -5.97 11.67
CA ILE A 152 13.13 -7.07 12.27
C ILE A 152 13.56 -7.27 13.73
N GLU A 153 14.85 -7.27 14.01
CA GLU A 153 15.41 -7.32 15.36
C GLU A 153 14.99 -6.13 16.22
N ALA A 154 14.96 -4.92 15.65
CA ALA A 154 14.50 -3.74 16.37
C ALA A 154 13.04 -3.86 16.81
N VAL A 155 12.15 -4.33 15.92
CA VAL A 155 10.74 -4.57 16.25
C VAL A 155 10.60 -5.69 17.28
N TYR A 156 11.38 -6.75 17.17
CA TYR A 156 11.42 -7.84 18.16
C TYR A 156 11.80 -7.32 19.55
N ASN A 157 12.90 -6.57 19.65
CA ASN A 157 13.40 -6.03 20.92
C ASN A 157 12.40 -5.04 21.55
N GLU A 158 11.77 -4.19 20.73
CA GLU A 158 10.72 -3.28 21.21
C GLU A 158 9.52 -4.03 21.80
N LYS A 159 9.10 -5.12 21.14
CA LYS A 159 7.97 -5.93 21.61
C LYS A 159 8.32 -6.80 22.81
N ALA A 160 9.53 -7.34 22.86
CA ALA A 160 9.99 -8.16 23.98
C ALA A 160 10.19 -7.34 25.26
N ALA A 161 10.44 -6.04 25.15
CA ALA A 161 10.61 -5.14 26.30
C ALA A 161 9.28 -4.68 26.96
N ARG A 162 8.14 -4.93 26.33
CA ARG A 162 6.80 -4.59 26.85
C ARG A 162 6.21 -5.77 27.61
#